data_AF-A0A9R0VJI5-F1
#
_entry.id   AF-A0A9R0VJI5-F1
#
_cell.length_a   1.000
_cell.length_b   1.000
_cell.length_c   1.000
_cell.angle_alpha   90.00
_cell.angle_beta   90.00
_cell.angle_gamma   90.00
#
_symmetry.space_group_name_H-M   'P 1'
#
loop_
_entity.id
_entity.type
_entity.pdbx_description
1 polymer ?
#
loop_
_entity_poly.entity_id
_entity_poly.type
_entity_poly.pdbx_seq_one_letter_code
_entity_poly.pdbx_strand_id
1 'polypeptide(L)'
;MRTVAAEFDSGDRTCFGHPECMKKSKLEVSPYLHSDRLTIECAITICTEAPKSFAEVPLPPSDITDHLRKLWQRKEGSDVTFEVQGEAFPAHKIVLAMRSPVFKEELYGALRENDMGCVIIGDMQPLVFEALLHFIYTDSLPTMDDLYQYQDEYKEIIGHLLVAADRYAMERLKIICESILCKNIDVKTVVTTLVLADQHHYNKLTDACIEFIASLGKVDDIIASHGYAELKRTCPLALLELWKKATRLYMI
;
A
#
# COMPACT_ATOMS: atom_id res chain seq x y z
N MET A 1 -29.98 -41.20 3.85
CA MET A 1 -30.58 -40.05 3.13
C MET A 1 -30.20 -40.25 1.67
N ARG A 2 -31.14 -40.19 0.71
CA ARG A 2 -30.77 -40.31 -0.71
C ARG A 2 -30.13 -38.99 -1.12
N THR A 3 -28.82 -39.00 -1.37
CA THR A 3 -28.13 -37.88 -1.99
C THR A 3 -28.52 -37.91 -3.47
N VAL A 4 -29.27 -36.90 -3.91
CA VAL A 4 -29.59 -36.72 -5.33
C VAL A 4 -28.68 -35.61 -5.82
N ALA A 5 -27.72 -35.97 -6.66
CA ALA A 5 -26.93 -34.98 -7.39
C ALA A 5 -27.82 -34.36 -8.48
N ALA A 6 -27.82 -33.04 -8.56
CA ALA A 6 -28.50 -32.29 -9.59
C ALA A 6 -27.54 -31.19 -10.08
N GLU A 7 -27.48 -31.03 -11.40
CA GLU A 7 -26.65 -30.01 -12.07
C GLU A 7 -27.54 -28.79 -12.36
N PHE A 8 -26.99 -27.59 -12.16
CA PHE A 8 -27.75 -26.33 -12.23
C PHE A 8 -26.97 -25.27 -13.01
N ASP A 9 -27.68 -24.45 -13.77
CA ASP A 9 -27.15 -23.29 -14.48
C ASP A 9 -27.43 -22.01 -13.67
N SER A 10 -26.40 -21.18 -13.48
CA SER A 10 -26.48 -19.87 -12.81
C SER A 10 -27.41 -18.86 -13.50
N GLY A 11 -27.75 -19.08 -14.77
CA GLY A 11 -28.70 -18.25 -15.52
C GLY A 11 -30.17 -18.52 -15.18
N ASP A 12 -30.47 -19.64 -14.52
CA ASP A 12 -31.82 -20.04 -14.18
C ASP A 12 -32.19 -19.58 -12.75
N ARG A 13 -33.26 -18.79 -12.64
CA ARG A 13 -33.75 -18.22 -11.37
C ARG A 13 -34.74 -19.12 -10.63
N THR A 14 -34.94 -20.35 -11.10
CA THR A 14 -35.85 -21.29 -10.46
C THR A 14 -35.26 -21.81 -9.14
N CYS A 15 -36.13 -22.07 -8.16
CA CYS A 15 -35.74 -22.68 -6.89
C CYS A 15 -35.63 -24.19 -7.08
N PHE A 16 -34.46 -24.76 -6.79
CA PHE A 16 -34.20 -26.18 -6.97
C PHE A 16 -34.13 -26.94 -5.65
N GLY A 17 -34.77 -28.11 -5.62
CA GLY A 17 -34.77 -29.00 -4.47
C GLY A 17 -35.47 -30.31 -4.79
N HIS A 18 -35.27 -31.33 -3.96
CA HIS A 18 -36.01 -32.59 -4.11
C HIS A 18 -37.36 -32.48 -3.39
N PRO A 19 -38.50 -32.57 -4.10
CA PRO A 19 -39.83 -32.32 -3.53
C PRO A 19 -40.20 -33.31 -2.40
N GLU A 20 -39.57 -34.49 -2.38
CA GLU A 20 -39.76 -35.50 -1.32
C GLU A 20 -38.43 -35.89 -0.65
N CYS A 21 -37.75 -34.94 0.01
CA CYS A 21 -36.47 -35.22 0.68
C CYS A 21 -36.60 -36.27 1.82
N MET A 22 -37.62 -36.14 2.66
CA MET A 22 -37.94 -37.11 3.72
C MET A 22 -39.41 -36.98 4.15
N LYS A 23 -40.07 -38.11 4.42
CA LYS A 23 -41.44 -38.10 4.98
C LYS A 23 -41.41 -37.63 6.43
N LYS A 24 -42.34 -36.75 6.82
CA LYS A 24 -42.46 -36.21 8.18
C LYS A 24 -42.45 -37.30 9.27
N SER A 25 -43.23 -38.36 9.09
CA SER A 25 -43.28 -39.49 10.05
C SER A 25 -41.95 -40.23 10.23
N LYS A 26 -41.02 -40.14 9.25
CA LYS A 26 -39.66 -40.68 9.36
C LYS A 26 -38.70 -39.69 9.99
N LEU A 27 -38.92 -38.39 9.81
CA LEU A 27 -38.09 -37.33 10.40
C LEU A 27 -38.31 -37.23 11.92
N GLU A 28 -39.57 -37.33 12.36
CA GLU A 28 -39.96 -37.23 13.78
C GLU A 28 -39.37 -38.35 14.66
N VAL A 29 -39.09 -39.51 14.07
CA VAL A 29 -38.45 -40.66 14.76
C VAL A 29 -36.96 -40.78 14.47
N SER A 30 -36.39 -39.85 13.70
CA SER A 30 -34.99 -39.89 13.29
C SER A 30 -34.06 -39.21 14.30
N PRO A 31 -32.77 -39.59 14.34
CA PRO A 31 -31.77 -38.87 15.13
C PRO A 31 -31.39 -37.50 14.53
N TYR A 32 -32.04 -37.04 13.46
CA TYR A 32 -31.75 -35.74 12.86
C TYR A 32 -32.57 -34.60 13.48
N LEU A 33 -33.64 -34.94 14.23
CA LEU A 33 -34.46 -33.99 14.96
C LEU A 33 -34.18 -34.12 16.45
N HIS A 34 -33.45 -33.16 17.00
CA HIS A 34 -33.08 -33.14 18.42
C HIS A 34 -33.52 -31.83 19.06
N SER A 35 -34.33 -31.91 20.12
CA SER A 35 -34.86 -30.74 20.85
C SER A 35 -35.54 -29.71 19.94
N ASP A 36 -36.43 -30.18 19.05
CA ASP A 36 -37.15 -29.36 18.06
C ASP A 36 -36.24 -28.59 17.08
N ARG A 37 -34.99 -29.06 16.89
CA ARG A 37 -34.02 -28.50 15.94
C ARG A 37 -33.63 -29.54 14.90
N LEU A 38 -33.68 -29.10 13.65
CA LEU A 38 -33.22 -29.84 12.47
C LEU A 38 -32.05 -29.09 11.85
N THR A 39 -30.90 -29.75 11.70
CA THR A 39 -29.74 -29.21 10.99
C THR A 39 -29.67 -29.84 9.61
N ILE A 40 -29.66 -29.01 8.57
CA ILE A 40 -29.52 -29.44 7.18
C ILE A 40 -28.12 -29.06 6.72
N GLU A 41 -27.34 -30.06 6.33
CA GLU A 41 -26.03 -29.86 5.71
C GLU A 41 -26.16 -29.94 4.20
N CYS A 42 -25.67 -28.91 3.50
CA CYS A 42 -25.71 -28.83 2.05
C CYS A 42 -24.27 -28.71 1.52
N ALA A 43 -23.84 -29.71 0.74
CA ALA A 43 -22.58 -29.65 0.01
C ALA A 43 -22.86 -29.18 -1.43
N ILE A 44 -22.32 -28.02 -1.79
CA ILE A 44 -22.45 -27.44 -3.13
C ILE A 44 -21.10 -27.52 -3.81
N THR A 45 -21.05 -28.16 -4.98
CA THR A 45 -19.86 -28.18 -5.83
C THR A 45 -20.11 -27.29 -7.04
N ILE A 46 -19.31 -26.23 -7.19
CA ILE A 46 -19.39 -25.33 -8.34
C ILE A 46 -18.49 -25.90 -9.44
N CYS A 47 -19.12 -26.42 -10.49
CA CYS A 47 -18.42 -26.87 -11.70
C CYS A 47 -18.25 -25.68 -12.64
N THR A 48 -17.12 -24.99 -12.59
CA THR A 48 -16.75 -24.06 -13.67
C THR A 48 -16.18 -24.89 -14.82
N GLU A 49 -16.77 -24.82 -16.02
CA GLU A 49 -16.11 -25.38 -17.21
C GLU A 49 -14.72 -24.75 -17.30
N ALA A 50 -13.67 -25.58 -17.19
CA ALA A 50 -12.32 -25.11 -17.46
C ALA A 50 -12.32 -24.56 -18.89
N PRO A 51 -11.75 -23.37 -19.15
CA PRO A 51 -11.58 -22.90 -20.52
C PRO A 51 -10.90 -24.02 -21.31
N LYS A 52 -11.47 -24.39 -22.46
CA LYS A 52 -10.89 -25.39 -23.37
C LYS A 52 -9.42 -25.00 -23.58
N SER A 53 -8.51 -25.71 -22.92
CA SER A 53 -7.09 -25.41 -23.00
C SER A 53 -6.61 -25.84 -24.38
N PHE A 54 -6.54 -24.87 -25.28
CA PHE A 54 -5.53 -24.94 -26.33
C PHE A 54 -4.17 -24.96 -25.62
N ALA A 55 -3.22 -25.76 -26.11
CA ALA A 55 -1.87 -25.76 -25.56
C ALA A 55 -1.33 -24.32 -25.54
N GLU A 56 -1.36 -23.68 -24.37
CA GLU A 56 -0.80 -22.33 -24.20
C GLU A 56 0.70 -22.47 -24.26
N VAL A 57 1.31 -21.88 -25.28
CA VAL A 57 2.76 -21.63 -25.26
C VAL A 57 2.99 -20.63 -24.12
N PRO A 58 3.72 -20.99 -23.06
CA PRO A 58 3.93 -20.08 -21.94
C PRO A 58 4.67 -18.84 -22.45
N LEU A 59 4.03 -17.69 -22.33
CA LEU A 59 4.62 -16.42 -22.72
C LEU A 59 5.71 -16.05 -21.70
N PRO A 60 6.88 -15.59 -22.16
CA PRO A 60 7.88 -15.06 -21.24
C PRO A 60 7.33 -13.81 -20.53
N PRO A 61 7.75 -13.55 -19.28
CA PRO A 61 7.40 -12.33 -18.58
C PRO A 61 7.97 -11.10 -19.30
N SER A 62 7.38 -9.92 -19.06
CA SER A 62 7.92 -8.66 -19.58
C SER A 62 9.29 -8.36 -18.99
N ASP A 63 10.23 -7.92 -19.83
CA ASP A 63 11.62 -7.61 -19.47
C ASP A 63 11.96 -6.10 -19.55
N ILE A 64 10.99 -5.26 -19.88
CA ILE A 64 11.20 -3.81 -20.11
C ILE A 64 11.73 -3.10 -18.85
N THR A 65 11.20 -3.43 -17.68
CA THR A 65 11.65 -2.87 -16.40
C THR A 65 13.08 -3.26 -16.08
N ASP A 66 13.51 -4.47 -16.47
CA ASP A 66 14.88 -4.90 -16.28
C ASP A 66 15.83 -4.18 -17.25
N HIS A 67 15.38 -3.93 -18.48
CA HIS A 67 16.13 -3.12 -19.45
C HIS A 67 16.31 -1.67 -18.96
N LEU A 68 15.25 -1.04 -18.45
CA LEU A 68 15.32 0.30 -17.87
C LEU A 68 16.18 0.35 -16.61
N ARG A 69 16.11 -0.67 -15.73
CA ARG A 69 17.00 -0.78 -14.56
C ARG A 69 18.46 -0.85 -15.00
N LYS A 70 18.79 -1.69 -15.97
CA LYS A 70 20.15 -1.84 -16.51
C LYS A 70 20.65 -0.56 -17.16
N LEU A 71 19.79 0.16 -17.87
CA LEU A 71 20.11 1.47 -18.45
C LEU A 71 20.57 2.45 -17.36
N TRP A 72 19.81 2.56 -16.26
CA TRP A 72 20.18 3.40 -15.13
C TRP A 72 21.47 2.95 -14.45
N GLN A 73 21.62 1.67 -14.14
CA GLN A 73 22.81 1.12 -13.48
C GLN A 73 24.11 1.31 -14.29
N ARG A 74 24.02 1.18 -15.61
CA ARG A 74 25.17 1.38 -16.51
C ARG A 74 25.49 2.85 -16.75
N LYS A 75 24.57 3.77 -16.43
CA LYS A 75 24.68 5.22 -16.62
C LYS A 75 24.90 5.61 -18.09
N GLU A 76 24.64 4.70 -19.02
CA GLU A 76 24.92 4.86 -20.45
C GLU A 76 23.93 5.84 -21.08
N GLY A 77 24.43 6.93 -21.67
CA GLY A 77 23.59 7.96 -22.29
C GLY A 77 22.94 8.92 -21.29
N SER A 78 23.40 8.94 -20.03
CA SER A 78 22.94 9.93 -19.03
C SER A 78 23.23 11.35 -19.52
N ASP A 79 22.20 12.19 -19.53
CA ASP A 79 22.23 13.57 -20.02
C ASP A 79 21.94 14.60 -18.91
N VAL A 80 21.79 14.13 -17.67
CA VAL A 80 21.70 14.93 -16.44
C VAL A 80 22.35 14.18 -15.28
N THR A 81 22.91 14.92 -14.33
CA THR A 81 23.44 14.43 -13.05
C THR A 81 22.79 15.22 -11.93
N PHE A 82 22.31 14.54 -10.89
CA PHE A 82 21.84 15.19 -9.68
C PHE A 82 22.91 15.10 -8.59
N GLU A 83 23.21 16.20 -7.92
CA GLU A 83 24.09 16.24 -6.76
C GLU A 83 23.21 16.30 -5.50
N VAL A 84 23.25 15.25 -4.68
CA VAL A 84 22.46 15.14 -3.45
C VAL A 84 23.42 14.95 -2.29
N GLN A 85 23.54 15.96 -1.43
CA GLN A 85 24.46 15.96 -0.28
C GLN A 85 25.92 15.54 -0.63
N GLY A 86 26.40 15.90 -1.83
CA GLY A 86 27.74 15.58 -2.32
C GLY A 86 27.86 14.26 -3.07
N GLU A 87 26.77 13.49 -3.18
CA GLU A 87 26.71 12.28 -4.02
C GLU A 87 26.12 12.59 -5.39
N ALA A 88 26.74 12.03 -6.44
CA ALA A 88 26.35 12.27 -7.83
C ALA A 88 25.51 11.11 -8.39
N PHE A 89 24.34 11.46 -8.92
CA PHE A 89 23.35 10.54 -9.49
C PHE A 89 23.11 10.85 -10.97
N PRO A 90 23.84 10.20 -11.90
CA PRO A 90 23.57 10.29 -13.33
C PRO A 90 22.21 9.67 -13.69
N ALA A 91 21.46 10.34 -14.57
CA ALA A 91 20.13 9.94 -15.00
C ALA A 91 19.80 10.44 -16.42
N HIS A 92 18.59 10.12 -16.88
CA HIS A 92 18.09 10.43 -18.22
C HIS A 92 16.89 11.37 -18.15
N LYS A 93 17.03 12.59 -18.67
CA LYS A 93 15.99 13.63 -18.64
C LYS A 93 14.65 13.14 -19.16
N ILE A 94 14.67 12.41 -20.27
CA ILE A 94 13.44 11.90 -20.92
C ILE A 94 12.68 10.90 -20.04
N VAL A 95 13.40 10.03 -19.32
CA VAL A 95 12.78 9.05 -18.43
C VAL A 95 12.18 9.74 -17.21
N LEU A 96 12.90 10.70 -16.62
CA LEU A 96 12.43 11.50 -15.49
C LEU A 96 11.18 12.31 -15.87
N ALA A 97 11.21 13.02 -17.00
CA ALA A 97 10.11 13.83 -17.50
C ALA A 97 8.87 13.01 -17.88
N MET A 98 9.05 11.76 -18.32
CA MET A 98 7.94 10.84 -18.57
C MET A 98 7.24 10.42 -17.28
N ARG A 99 8.00 10.27 -16.19
CA ARG A 99 7.53 9.69 -14.93
C ARG A 99 7.08 10.72 -13.90
N SER A 100 7.48 11.98 -14.07
CA SER A 100 7.10 13.10 -13.22
C SER A 100 6.86 14.37 -14.04
N PRO A 101 5.69 15.00 -13.93
CA PRO A 101 5.44 16.29 -14.58
C PRO A 101 6.31 17.39 -13.97
N VAL A 102 6.68 17.30 -12.69
CA VAL A 102 7.59 18.26 -12.05
C VAL A 102 8.99 18.16 -12.64
N PHE A 103 9.54 16.96 -12.81
CA PHE A 103 10.80 16.80 -13.54
C PHE A 103 10.71 17.24 -14.99
N LYS A 104 9.56 17.04 -15.65
CA LYS A 104 9.36 17.52 -17.02
C LYS A 104 9.51 19.04 -17.10
N GLU A 105 8.81 19.77 -16.23
CA GLU A 105 8.93 21.24 -16.16
C GLU A 105 10.32 21.68 -15.70
N GLU A 106 10.90 21.01 -14.71
CA GLU A 106 12.23 21.36 -14.18
C GLU A 106 13.36 21.06 -15.18
N LEU A 107 13.20 20.11 -16.11
CA LEU A 107 14.26 19.74 -17.06
C LEU A 107 14.06 20.32 -18.46
N TYR A 108 12.81 20.55 -18.87
CA TYR A 108 12.46 21.03 -20.22
C TYR A 108 11.66 22.35 -20.23
N GLY A 109 11.38 22.95 -19.07
CA GLY A 109 10.61 24.19 -18.96
C GLY A 109 11.36 25.43 -19.49
N ALA A 110 10.59 26.48 -19.76
CA ALA A 110 11.02 27.69 -20.50
C ALA A 110 12.12 28.53 -19.84
N LEU A 111 12.52 28.24 -18.61
CA LEU A 111 13.50 29.04 -17.83
C LEU A 111 14.90 28.40 -17.74
N ARG A 112 15.16 27.29 -18.43
CA ARG A 112 16.50 26.67 -18.45
C ARG A 112 17.24 27.03 -19.73
N GLU A 113 17.67 28.28 -19.80
CA GLU A 113 18.63 28.78 -20.80
C GLU A 113 20.07 28.30 -20.54
N ASN A 114 20.32 27.45 -19.53
CA ASN A 114 21.66 26.99 -19.21
C ASN A 114 21.76 25.46 -19.21
N ASP A 115 22.64 25.01 -20.11
CA ASP A 115 23.07 23.65 -20.42
C ASP A 115 23.84 22.98 -19.25
N MET A 116 23.50 23.31 -18.00
CA MET A 116 24.13 22.71 -16.84
C MET A 116 23.51 21.34 -16.61
N GLY A 117 24.21 20.31 -17.10
CA GLY A 117 23.92 18.90 -16.84
C GLY A 117 24.02 18.48 -15.37
N CYS A 118 24.10 19.43 -14.41
CA CYS A 118 24.12 19.18 -12.97
C CYS A 118 22.96 19.91 -12.27
N VAL A 119 22.21 19.19 -11.44
CA VAL A 119 21.08 19.71 -10.63
C VAL A 119 21.34 19.41 -9.15
N ILE A 120 21.34 20.43 -8.30
CA ILE A 120 21.62 20.25 -6.87
C ILE A 120 20.32 20.07 -6.10
N ILE A 121 20.21 19.00 -5.31
CA ILE A 121 19.10 18.74 -4.39
C ILE A 121 19.64 18.77 -2.96
N GLY A 122 19.35 19.85 -2.23
CA GLY A 122 19.84 20.05 -0.86
C GLY A 122 18.92 19.49 0.23
N ASP A 123 17.65 19.26 -0.08
CA ASP A 123 16.59 18.92 0.87
C ASP A 123 16.12 17.46 0.74
N MET A 124 17.04 16.56 0.37
CA MET A 124 16.78 15.12 0.30
C MET A 124 18.02 14.33 0.72
N GLN A 125 17.82 13.22 1.40
CA GLN A 125 18.90 12.28 1.70
C GLN A 125 19.24 11.46 0.45
N PRO A 126 20.52 11.11 0.22
CA PRO A 126 20.94 10.30 -0.94
C PRO A 126 20.15 9.00 -1.11
N LEU A 127 19.93 8.25 -0.02
CA LEU A 127 19.17 6.98 -0.04
C LEU A 127 17.72 7.16 -0.50
N VAL A 128 17.07 8.27 -0.11
CA VAL A 128 15.69 8.57 -0.51
C VAL A 128 15.65 8.92 -2.00
N PHE A 129 16.64 9.68 -2.48
CA PHE A 129 16.73 10.02 -3.89
C PHE A 129 17.06 8.80 -4.76
N GLU A 130 17.92 7.90 -4.28
CA GLU A 130 18.20 6.62 -4.93
C GLU A 130 16.94 5.76 -5.03
N ALA A 131 16.14 5.66 -3.96
CA ALA A 131 14.86 4.95 -3.97
C ALA A 131 13.85 5.58 -4.95
N LEU A 132 13.82 6.92 -5.04
CA LEU A 132 13.01 7.65 -6.02
C LEU A 132 13.42 7.30 -7.46
N LEU A 133 14.72 7.35 -7.77
CA LEU A 133 15.24 6.96 -9.08
C LEU A 133 14.94 5.48 -9.37
N HIS A 134 15.16 4.58 -8.41
CA HIS A 134 14.83 3.17 -8.56
C HIS A 134 13.36 3.00 -9.00
N PHE A 135 12.42 3.67 -8.34
CA PHE A 135 11.02 3.62 -8.72
C PHE A 135 10.74 4.22 -10.11
N ILE A 136 11.42 5.30 -10.48
CA ILE A 136 11.28 5.92 -11.81
C ILE A 136 11.61 4.92 -12.92
N TYR A 137 12.70 4.16 -12.79
CA TYR A 137 13.15 3.21 -13.81
C TYR A 137 12.46 1.85 -13.74
N THR A 138 11.96 1.43 -12.57
CA THR A 138 11.48 0.05 -12.36
C THR A 138 10.00 -0.06 -12.01
N ASP A 139 9.34 1.04 -11.67
CA ASP A 139 7.97 1.08 -11.14
C ASP A 139 7.77 0.23 -9.86
N SER A 140 8.87 -0.11 -9.18
CA SER A 140 8.88 -0.83 -7.91
C SER A 140 9.79 -0.14 -6.89
N LEU A 141 9.47 -0.33 -5.61
CA LEU A 141 10.36 0.09 -4.53
C LEU A 141 11.53 -0.89 -4.39
N PRO A 142 12.67 -0.46 -3.83
CA PRO A 142 13.70 -1.38 -3.36
C PRO A 142 13.07 -2.33 -2.33
N THR A 143 13.43 -3.61 -2.40
CA THR A 143 12.96 -4.56 -1.39
C THR A 143 13.64 -4.29 -0.04
N MET A 144 13.04 -4.77 1.04
CA MET A 144 13.70 -4.78 2.36
C MET A 144 15.07 -5.48 2.28
N ASP A 145 15.18 -6.47 1.41
CA ASP A 145 16.41 -7.20 1.18
C ASP A 145 17.48 -6.32 0.50
N ASP A 146 17.08 -5.50 -0.47
CA ASP A 146 17.97 -4.52 -1.10
C ASP A 146 18.44 -3.44 -0.10
N LEU A 147 17.70 -3.25 0.99
CA LEU A 147 17.96 -2.27 2.05
C LEU A 147 18.28 -2.92 3.40
N TYR A 148 18.79 -4.17 3.43
CA TYR A 148 19.06 -4.91 4.67
C TYR A 148 19.89 -4.15 5.70
N GLN A 149 20.79 -3.27 5.24
CA GLN A 149 21.63 -2.45 6.12
C GLN A 149 20.85 -1.35 6.86
N TYR A 150 19.63 -1.05 6.43
CA TYR A 150 18.78 0.05 6.91
C TYR A 150 17.43 -0.45 7.42
N GLN A 151 17.35 -1.70 7.89
CA GLN A 151 16.07 -2.30 8.29
C GLN A 151 15.34 -1.48 9.38
N ASP A 152 16.08 -0.85 10.30
CA ASP A 152 15.53 0.04 11.33
C ASP A 152 15.08 1.39 10.76
N GLU A 153 15.67 1.84 9.65
CA GLU A 153 15.43 3.14 8.99
C GLU A 153 14.48 3.04 7.80
N TYR A 154 14.09 1.83 7.36
CA TYR A 154 13.24 1.65 6.18
C TYR A 154 11.94 2.46 6.26
N LYS A 155 11.31 2.52 7.44
CA LYS A 155 10.08 3.32 7.63
C LYS A 155 10.33 4.82 7.49
N GLU A 156 11.48 5.30 7.95
CA GLU A 156 11.89 6.70 7.81
C GLU A 156 12.18 7.02 6.34
N ILE A 157 12.90 6.13 5.62
CA ILE A 157 13.12 6.23 4.19
C ILE A 157 11.79 6.27 3.44
N ILE A 158 10.84 5.38 3.74
CA ILE A 158 9.51 5.38 3.10
C ILE A 158 8.73 6.65 3.43
N GLY A 159 8.84 7.19 4.65
CA GLY A 159 8.25 8.47 5.04
C GLY A 159 8.79 9.63 4.21
N HIS A 160 10.11 9.74 4.09
CA HIS A 160 10.73 10.77 3.25
C HIS A 160 10.46 10.56 1.76
N LEU A 161 10.38 9.31 1.31
CA LEU A 161 10.02 8.98 -0.07
C LEU A 161 8.57 9.35 -0.38
N LEU A 162 7.66 9.24 0.58
CA LEU A 162 6.28 9.73 0.45
C LEU A 162 6.25 11.24 0.18
N VAL A 163 7.03 12.01 0.96
CA VAL A 163 7.17 13.46 0.78
C VAL A 163 7.79 13.79 -0.59
N ALA A 164 8.82 13.06 -1.00
CA ALA A 164 9.44 13.20 -2.32
C ALA A 164 8.45 12.88 -3.46
N ALA A 165 7.66 11.82 -3.30
CA ALA A 165 6.65 11.42 -4.29
C ALA A 165 5.61 12.51 -4.49
N ASP A 166 5.16 13.15 -3.41
CA ASP A 166 4.24 14.29 -3.48
C ASP A 166 4.88 15.50 -4.16
N ARG A 167 6.13 15.86 -3.75
CA ARG A 167 6.91 16.94 -4.37
C ARG A 167 7.07 16.78 -5.87
N TYR A 168 7.33 15.57 -6.35
CA TYR A 168 7.53 15.27 -7.77
C TYR A 168 6.23 14.83 -8.47
N ALA A 169 5.07 14.96 -7.82
CA ALA A 169 3.76 14.61 -8.36
C ALA A 169 3.67 13.18 -8.92
N MET A 170 4.20 12.21 -8.17
CA MET A 170 4.24 10.79 -8.52
C MET A 170 3.17 10.00 -7.74
N GLU A 171 1.92 10.11 -8.20
CA GLU A 171 0.74 9.62 -7.47
C GLU A 171 0.79 8.12 -7.09
N ARG A 172 1.23 7.25 -8.03
CA ARG A 172 1.34 5.82 -7.75
C ARG A 172 2.35 5.52 -6.63
N LEU A 173 3.50 6.18 -6.64
CA LEU A 173 4.53 6.02 -5.60
C LEU A 173 4.00 6.50 -4.25
N LYS A 174 3.34 7.67 -4.25
CA LYS A 174 2.68 8.24 -3.07
C LYS A 174 1.72 7.23 -2.42
N ILE A 175 0.80 6.66 -3.19
CA ILE A 175 -0.17 5.66 -2.70
C ILE A 175 0.53 4.41 -2.15
N ILE A 176 1.61 3.94 -2.80
CA ILE A 176 2.37 2.78 -2.33
C ILE A 176 3.02 3.08 -0.97
N CYS A 177 3.69 4.23 -0.83
CA CYS A 177 4.32 4.64 0.41
C CYS A 177 3.27 4.82 1.54
N GLU A 178 2.14 5.49 1.26
CA GLU A 178 1.03 5.58 2.22
C GLU A 178 0.53 4.20 2.66
N SER A 179 0.34 3.27 1.72
CA SER A 179 -0.10 1.91 2.04
C SER A 179 0.90 1.15 2.91
N ILE A 180 2.20 1.33 2.69
CA ILE A 180 3.25 0.66 3.48
C ILE A 180 3.24 1.23 4.90
N LEU A 181 3.18 2.54 5.05
CA LEU A 181 3.16 3.20 6.37
C LEU A 181 1.90 2.83 7.15
N CYS A 182 0.73 2.83 6.53
CA CYS A 182 -0.53 2.40 7.16
C CYS A 182 -0.48 0.96 7.68
N LYS A 183 0.17 0.04 6.95
CA LYS A 183 0.26 -1.38 7.34
C LYS A 183 1.29 -1.66 8.41
N ASN A 184 2.25 -0.76 8.60
CA ASN A 184 3.42 -0.96 9.46
C ASN A 184 3.51 0.07 10.60
N ILE A 185 2.36 0.62 11.03
CA ILE A 185 2.29 1.52 12.18
C ILE A 185 2.79 0.77 13.41
N ASP A 186 3.74 1.38 14.12
CA ASP A 186 4.36 0.83 15.32
C ASP A 186 4.36 1.88 16.44
N VAL A 187 4.33 1.44 17.69
CA VAL A 187 4.28 2.30 18.88
C VAL A 187 5.46 3.28 18.90
N LYS A 188 6.63 2.86 18.41
CA LYS A 188 7.83 3.71 18.36
C LYS A 188 7.74 4.81 17.30
N THR A 189 7.08 4.54 16.17
CA THR A 189 7.10 5.41 14.97
C THR A 189 5.76 6.09 14.69
N VAL A 190 4.69 5.74 15.41
CA VAL A 190 3.34 6.27 15.13
C VAL A 190 3.26 7.78 15.29
N VAL A 191 4.00 8.35 16.25
CA VAL A 191 4.01 9.79 16.47
C VAL A 191 4.66 10.54 15.31
N THR A 192 5.84 10.11 14.87
CA THR A 192 6.55 10.73 13.75
C THR A 192 5.78 10.55 12.43
N THR A 193 5.17 9.38 12.25
CA THR A 193 4.30 9.10 11.08
C THR A 193 3.05 9.98 11.08
N LEU A 194 2.42 10.20 12.25
CA LEU A 194 1.26 11.07 12.39
C LEU A 194 1.61 12.53 12.08
N VAL A 195 2.75 13.02 12.59
CA VAL A 195 3.22 14.39 12.30
C VAL A 195 3.43 14.57 10.80
N LEU A 196 4.09 13.62 10.14
CA LEU A 196 4.29 13.64 8.69
C LEU A 196 2.95 13.62 7.93
N ALA A 197 2.02 12.76 8.34
CA ALA A 197 0.72 12.63 7.71
C ALA A 197 -0.13 13.90 7.81
N ASP A 198 -0.13 14.55 8.98
CA ASP A 198 -0.89 15.79 9.22
C ASP A 198 -0.30 16.97 8.44
N GLN A 199 1.04 17.11 8.44
CA GLN A 199 1.75 18.18 7.72
C GLN A 199 1.49 18.18 6.21
N HIS A 200 1.39 16.99 5.61
CA HIS A 200 1.17 16.82 4.18
C HIS A 200 -0.30 16.47 3.83
N HIS A 201 -1.20 16.54 4.80
CA HIS A 201 -2.63 16.26 4.64
C HIS A 201 -2.97 14.87 4.09
N TYR A 202 -2.18 13.85 4.47
CA TYR A 202 -2.45 12.44 4.18
C TYR A 202 -3.53 11.90 5.13
N ASN A 203 -4.80 12.21 4.83
CA ASN A 203 -5.94 11.95 5.73
C ASN A 203 -6.08 10.47 6.13
N LYS A 204 -5.89 9.52 5.19
CA LYS A 204 -6.00 8.09 5.49
C LYS A 204 -4.92 7.60 6.45
N LEU A 205 -3.69 8.06 6.27
CA LEU A 205 -2.57 7.74 7.15
C LEU A 205 -2.76 8.39 8.52
N THR A 206 -3.25 9.63 8.54
CA THR A 206 -3.62 10.35 9.77
C THR A 206 -4.67 9.57 10.56
N ASP A 207 -5.76 9.14 9.91
CA ASP A 207 -6.82 8.36 10.55
C ASP A 207 -6.32 7.03 11.11
N ALA A 208 -5.50 6.30 10.34
CA ALA A 208 -4.92 5.04 10.76
C ALA A 208 -3.98 5.20 11.98
N CYS A 209 -3.15 6.25 12.00
CA CYS A 209 -2.32 6.57 13.15
C CYS A 209 -3.16 6.91 14.39
N ILE A 210 -4.20 7.73 14.24
CA ILE A 210 -5.09 8.10 15.34
C ILE A 210 -5.83 6.85 15.88
N GLU A 211 -6.33 6.00 15.00
CA GLU A 211 -7.03 4.76 15.38
C GLU A 211 -6.09 3.79 16.12
N PHE A 212 -4.87 3.61 15.61
CA PHE A 212 -3.85 2.80 16.27
C PHE A 212 -3.56 3.33 17.68
N ILE A 213 -3.31 4.64 17.84
CA ILE A 213 -3.06 5.25 19.15
C ILE A 213 -4.25 5.05 20.09
N ALA A 214 -5.47 5.26 19.61
CA ALA A 214 -6.68 5.09 20.41
C ALA A 214 -6.85 3.62 20.87
N SER A 215 -6.52 2.64 20.02
CA SER A 215 -6.60 1.22 20.34
C SER A 215 -5.60 0.75 21.41
N LEU A 216 -4.47 1.46 21.58
CA LEU A 216 -3.45 1.07 22.56
C LEU A 216 -3.94 1.22 24.01
N GLY A 217 -5.03 1.96 24.26
CA GLY A 217 -5.56 2.22 25.61
C GLY A 217 -4.57 2.93 26.55
N LYS A 218 -3.47 3.44 25.98
CA LYS A 218 -2.27 3.98 26.64
C LYS A 218 -1.98 5.39 26.15
N VAL A 219 -3.03 6.20 26.04
CA VAL A 219 -2.89 7.62 25.70
C VAL A 219 -1.97 8.31 26.73
N ASP A 220 -2.03 7.87 28.00
CA ASP A 220 -1.18 8.35 29.09
C ASP A 220 0.33 8.05 28.88
N ASP A 221 0.69 6.88 28.36
CA ASP A 221 2.10 6.53 28.05
C ASP A 221 2.64 7.41 26.91
N ILE A 222 1.79 7.79 25.95
CA ILE A 222 2.15 8.68 24.84
C ILE A 222 2.31 10.11 25.33
N ILE A 223 1.44 10.58 26.24
CA ILE A 223 1.55 11.88 26.91
C ILE A 223 2.87 11.98 27.69
N ALA A 224 3.30 10.89 28.31
CA ALA A 224 4.57 10.80 29.03
C ALA A 224 5.79 10.68 28.08
N SER A 225 5.59 10.36 26.81
CA SER A 225 6.66 10.25 25.81
C SER A 225 7.08 11.62 25.28
N HIS A 226 8.33 11.73 24.81
CA HIS A 226 8.82 12.96 24.15
C HIS A 226 7.97 13.36 22.93
N GLY A 227 7.30 12.40 22.30
CA GLY A 227 6.48 12.62 21.10
C GLY A 227 5.21 13.44 21.35
N TYR A 228 4.71 13.53 22.58
CA TYR A 228 3.54 14.35 22.89
C TYR A 228 3.83 15.86 22.81
N ALA A 229 5.01 16.29 23.25
CA ALA A 229 5.42 17.69 23.13
C ALA A 229 5.54 18.12 21.66
N GLU A 230 6.09 17.23 20.82
CA GLU A 230 6.17 17.38 19.36
C GLU A 230 4.77 17.47 18.75
N LEU A 231 3.86 16.55 19.09
CA LEU A 231 2.48 16.53 18.61
C LEU A 231 1.70 17.80 18.99
N LYS A 232 1.83 18.25 20.24
CA LYS A 232 1.15 19.46 20.72
C LYS A 232 1.63 20.72 19.98
N ARG A 233 2.90 20.77 19.62
CA ARG A 233 3.50 21.91 18.89
C ARG A 233 3.14 21.87 17.41
N THR A 234 3.21 20.70 16.80
CA THR A 234 3.19 20.57 15.34
C THR A 234 1.80 20.26 14.80
N CYS A 235 0.96 19.53 15.55
CA CYS A 235 -0.31 18.97 15.06
C CYS A 235 -1.47 19.08 16.08
N PRO A 236 -1.89 20.30 16.48
CA PRO A 236 -2.90 20.49 17.52
C PRO A 236 -4.31 19.97 17.13
N LEU A 237 -4.63 19.93 15.83
CA LEU A 237 -5.92 19.42 15.34
C LEU A 237 -5.99 17.88 15.36
N ALA A 238 -4.93 17.20 14.90
CA ALA A 238 -4.82 15.75 15.00
C ALA A 238 -4.90 15.29 16.46
N LEU A 239 -4.29 16.06 17.38
CA LEU A 239 -4.40 15.80 18.81
C LEU A 239 -5.86 15.89 19.30
N LEU A 240 -6.60 16.93 18.90
CA LEU A 240 -8.01 17.09 19.27
C LEU A 240 -8.89 15.92 18.78
N GLU A 241 -8.68 15.46 17.54
CA GLU A 241 -9.39 14.31 16.98
C GLU A 241 -9.03 13.01 17.70
N LEU A 242 -7.76 12.84 18.10
CA LEU A 242 -7.35 11.73 18.95
C LEU A 242 -8.10 11.72 20.28
N TRP A 243 -8.21 12.87 20.96
CA TRP A 243 -8.97 12.96 22.22
C TRP A 243 -10.45 12.64 22.04
N LYS A 244 -11.08 13.09 20.95
CA LYS A 244 -12.47 12.77 20.64
C LYS A 244 -12.67 11.27 20.40
N LYS A 245 -11.76 10.60 19.69
CA LYS A 245 -11.82 9.15 19.45
C LYS A 245 -11.53 8.35 20.73
N ALA A 246 -10.54 8.75 21.53
CA ALA A 246 -10.22 8.10 22.79
C ALA A 246 -11.39 8.19 23.79
N THR A 247 -11.99 9.37 23.99
CA THR A 247 -13.14 9.54 24.91
C THR A 247 -14.38 8.75 24.48
N ARG A 248 -14.59 8.53 23.17
CA ARG A 248 -15.66 7.65 22.67
C ARG A 248 -15.44 6.18 23.01
N LEU A 249 -14.18 5.72 23.09
CA LEU A 249 -13.84 4.34 23.45
C LEU A 249 -13.96 4.08 24.96
N TYR A 250 -13.80 5.11 25.81
CA TYR A 250 -13.96 5.00 27.28
C TYR A 250 -15.41 5.15 27.77
N MET A 251 -16.38 5.44 26.89
CA MET A 251 -17.81 5.54 27.22
C MET A 251 -18.63 4.30 26.82
N ILE A 252 -17.99 3.15 26.61
CA ILE A 252 -18.63 1.85 26.36
C ILE A 252 -18.27 0.90 27.49
#